data_AF-A0A914V5B0-F1
#
_entry.id   AF-A0A914V5B0-F1
#
_cell.length_a   1.000
_cell.length_b   1.000
_cell.length_c   1.000
_cell.angle_alpha   90.00
_cell.angle_beta   90.00
_cell.angle_gamma   90.00
#
_symmetry.space_group_name_H-M   'P 1'
#
loop_
_entity.id
_entity.type
_entity.pdbx_description
1 polymer ?
#
loop_
_entity_poly.entity_id
_entity_poly.type
_entity_poly.pdbx_seq_one_letter_code
_entity_poly.pdbx_strand_id
1 'polypeptide(L)'
;MGEFVEQSLEELLPVYEQLERVQLFKPNEVRQVIKRCRRYEYRLHKQTKRPDDFVNYAEYMTDLLRLIKRRRKAINYFHKTAEIDNTVRNKAEALYRRCTHRFQDRLDIWLKRLSFAKYAKMRLTASKIYSSLLKVHGGDPKLWQDAANWEFTVNRSAVNARALLQQALRRFPQNRHLYLTLFDIE
;
A
#
# COMPACT_ATOMS: atom_id res chain seq x y z
N MET A 1 -6.84 18.81 18.32
CA MET A 1 -6.27 18.67 16.94
C MET A 1 -4.75 18.58 16.96
N GLY A 2 -4.04 19.44 17.70
CA GLY A 2 -2.58 19.35 17.84
C GLY A 2 -2.09 18.05 18.49
N GLU A 3 -2.76 17.60 19.55
CA GLU A 3 -2.38 16.36 20.28
C GLU A 3 -2.34 15.11 19.38
N PHE A 4 -3.36 14.90 18.53
CA PHE A 4 -3.36 13.77 17.60
C PHE A 4 -2.26 13.86 16.52
N VAL A 5 -1.89 15.08 16.13
CA VAL A 5 -0.79 15.31 15.18
C VAL A 5 0.54 14.96 15.84
N GLU A 6 0.77 15.42 17.07
CA GLU A 6 2.01 15.11 17.80
C GLU A 6 2.11 13.62 18.13
N GLN A 7 1.02 12.98 18.59
CA GLN A 7 0.98 11.52 18.81
C GLN A 7 1.37 10.76 17.53
N SER A 8 0.84 11.17 16.38
CA SER A 8 1.17 10.52 15.12
C SER A 8 2.62 10.78 14.65
N LEU A 9 3.25 11.86 15.10
CA LEU A 9 4.67 12.14 14.83
C LEU A 9 5.57 11.35 15.79
N GLU A 10 5.15 11.16 17.04
CA GLU A 10 5.82 10.33 18.03
C GLU A 10 5.94 8.87 17.55
N GLU A 11 4.90 8.32 16.91
CA GLU A 11 4.97 7.00 16.27
C GLU A 11 6.11 6.86 15.25
N LEU A 12 6.53 7.97 14.61
CA LEU A 12 7.61 8.02 13.64
C LEU A 12 8.94 8.51 14.23
N LEU A 13 8.97 8.94 15.50
CA LEU A 13 10.17 9.44 16.16
C LEU A 13 11.35 8.47 16.08
N PRO A 14 11.18 7.15 16.37
CA PRO A 14 12.27 6.19 16.23
C PRO A 14 12.81 6.11 14.80
N VAL A 15 11.96 6.31 13.78
CA VAL A 15 12.40 6.34 12.38
C VAL A 15 13.29 7.55 12.14
N TYR A 16 12.88 8.74 12.59
CA TYR A 16 13.63 9.97 12.37
C TYR A 16 15.02 9.94 13.01
N GLU A 17 15.11 9.48 14.25
CA GLU A 17 16.37 9.32 14.96
C GLU A 17 17.30 8.32 14.25
N GLN A 18 16.75 7.18 13.81
CA GLN A 18 17.55 6.17 13.12
C GLN A 18 18.01 6.64 11.74
N LEU A 19 17.19 7.38 10.99
CA LEU A 19 17.60 7.93 9.68
C LEU A 19 18.83 8.83 9.78
N GLU A 20 18.94 9.61 10.86
CA GLU A 20 20.11 10.45 11.15
C GLU A 20 21.28 9.61 11.67
N ARG A 21 21.04 8.75 12.66
CA ARG A 21 22.08 7.93 13.31
C ARG A 21 22.80 7.01 12.34
N VAL A 22 22.07 6.39 11.42
CA VAL A 22 22.66 5.49 10.41
C VAL A 22 23.14 6.24 9.16
N GLN A 23 23.12 7.58 9.20
CA GLN A 23 23.62 8.47 8.15
C GLN A 23 22.94 8.26 6.78
N LEU A 24 21.73 7.70 6.77
CA LEU A 24 20.92 7.63 5.56
C LEU A 24 20.43 9.01 5.15
N PHE A 25 20.23 9.91 6.11
CA PHE A 25 19.80 11.28 5.90
C PHE A 25 20.66 12.24 6.72
N LYS A 26 20.93 13.42 6.18
CA LYS A 26 21.55 14.51 6.93
C LYS A 26 20.53 15.08 7.94
N PRO A 27 20.98 15.70 9.05
CA PRO A 27 20.08 16.28 10.05
C PRO A 27 19.09 17.31 9.47
N ASN A 28 19.54 18.08 8.47
CA ASN A 28 18.69 19.03 7.75
C ASN A 28 17.59 18.34 6.94
N GLU A 29 17.88 17.20 6.32
CA GLU A 29 16.90 16.45 5.54
C GLU A 29 15.88 15.78 6.45
N VAL A 30 16.31 15.23 7.59
CA VAL A 30 15.40 14.68 8.61
C VAL A 30 14.43 15.75 9.11
N ARG A 31 14.93 16.95 9.44
CA ARG A 31 14.07 18.10 9.80
C ARG A 31 13.05 18.44 8.71
N GLN A 32 13.42 18.36 7.43
CA GLN A 32 12.48 18.56 6.32
C GLN A 32 11.43 17.45 6.23
N VAL A 33 11.81 16.19 6.46
CA VAL A 33 10.89 15.05 6.51
C VAL A 33 9.87 15.24 7.63
N ILE A 34 10.30 15.57 8.85
CA ILE A 34 9.42 15.83 9.99
C ILE A 34 8.44 16.96 9.67
N LYS A 35 8.94 18.08 9.12
CA LYS A 35 8.10 19.23 8.73
C LYS A 35 7.04 18.84 7.68
N ARG A 36 7.39 17.99 6.71
CA ARG A 36 6.44 17.49 5.70
C ARG A 36 5.41 16.53 6.30
N CYS A 37 5.83 15.56 7.12
CA CYS A 37 4.90 14.67 7.82
C CYS A 37 3.92 15.45 8.68
N ARG A 38 4.39 16.43 9.48
CA ARG A 38 3.53 17.29 10.29
C ARG A 38 2.47 18.01 9.45
N ARG A 39 2.86 18.58 8.31
CA ARG A 39 1.92 19.24 7.38
C ARG A 39 0.85 18.28 6.85
N TYR A 40 1.22 17.03 6.52
CA TYR A 40 0.26 16.02 6.08
C TYR A 40 -0.67 15.58 7.20
N GLU A 41 -0.17 15.39 8.42
CA GLU A 41 -1.00 15.04 9.57
C GLU A 41 -2.02 16.14 9.89
N TYR A 42 -1.64 17.43 9.85
CA TYR A 42 -2.60 18.52 9.97
C TYR A 42 -3.69 18.47 8.88
N ARG A 43 -3.33 18.16 7.64
CA ARG A 43 -4.30 18.01 6.54
C ARG A 43 -5.26 16.85 6.80
N LEU A 44 -4.75 15.72 7.26
CA LEU A 44 -5.55 14.54 7.62
C LEU A 44 -6.51 14.79 8.79
N HIS A 45 -6.12 15.65 9.74
CA HIS A 45 -6.91 15.95 10.92
C HIS A 45 -7.96 17.05 10.73
N LYS A 46 -8.04 17.68 9.54
CA LYS A 46 -9.15 18.60 9.19
C LYS A 46 -10.53 17.97 9.37
N GLN A 47 -11.54 18.77 9.69
CA GLN A 47 -12.92 18.29 9.86
C GLN A 47 -13.42 17.57 8.60
N THR A 48 -13.29 18.22 7.44
CA THR A 48 -13.61 17.64 6.14
C THR A 48 -12.49 16.74 5.68
N LYS A 49 -12.74 15.44 5.56
CA LYS A 49 -11.79 14.46 5.06
C LYS A 49 -11.87 14.39 3.53
N ARG A 50 -10.75 14.64 2.83
CA ARG A 50 -10.66 14.49 1.37
C ARG A 50 -9.81 13.27 1.01
N PRO A 51 -10.17 12.49 -0.02
CA PRO A 51 -9.37 11.34 -0.46
C PRO A 51 -7.92 11.74 -0.77
N ASP A 52 -7.75 12.89 -1.42
CA ASP A 52 -6.44 13.43 -1.81
C ASP A 52 -5.51 13.67 -0.63
N ASP A 53 -6.02 14.03 0.55
CA ASP A 53 -5.17 14.23 1.72
C ASP A 53 -4.51 12.92 2.19
N PHE A 54 -5.22 11.79 2.07
CA PHE A 54 -4.67 10.47 2.37
C PHE A 54 -3.73 10.00 1.26
N VAL A 55 -4.16 10.13 0.00
CA VAL A 55 -3.40 9.65 -1.16
C VAL A 55 -2.08 10.39 -1.27
N ASN A 56 -2.07 11.73 -1.21
CA ASN A 56 -0.85 12.52 -1.30
C ASN A 56 0.13 12.17 -0.18
N TYR A 57 -0.36 11.91 1.04
CA TYR A 57 0.53 11.53 2.13
C TYR A 57 1.05 10.09 1.97
N ALA A 58 0.22 9.15 1.53
CA ALA A 58 0.64 7.78 1.27
C ALA A 58 1.66 7.70 0.11
N GLU A 59 1.49 8.51 -0.93
CA GLU A 59 2.45 8.67 -2.03
C GLU A 59 3.76 9.26 -1.52
N TYR A 60 3.72 10.32 -0.70
CA TYR A 60 4.91 10.86 -0.06
C TYR A 60 5.67 9.81 0.79
N MET A 61 4.96 9.02 1.59
CA MET A 61 5.59 7.94 2.38
C MET A 61 6.17 6.84 1.48
N THR A 62 5.53 6.56 0.34
CA THR A 62 6.04 5.63 -0.67
C THR A 62 7.34 6.14 -1.29
N ASP A 63 7.41 7.43 -1.61
CA ASP A 63 8.62 8.06 -2.16
C ASP A 63 9.74 8.13 -1.14
N LEU A 64 9.43 8.40 0.13
CA LEU A 64 10.39 8.32 1.23
C LEU A 64 10.98 6.90 1.34
N LEU A 65 10.14 5.86 1.28
CA LEU A 65 10.59 4.46 1.30
C LEU A 65 11.48 4.13 0.09
N ARG A 66 11.14 4.63 -1.11
CA ARG A 66 11.96 4.46 -2.32
C ARG A 66 13.33 5.11 -2.13
N LEU A 67 13.38 6.32 -1.59
CA LEU A 67 14.62 7.05 -1.35
C LEU A 67 15.50 6.34 -0.30
N ILE A 68 14.92 5.90 0.81
CA ILE A 68 15.60 5.10 1.85
C ILE A 68 16.26 3.87 1.21
N LYS A 69 15.50 3.08 0.45
CA LYS A 69 16.01 1.87 -0.21
C LYS A 69 17.14 2.17 -1.20
N ARG A 70 17.06 3.28 -1.95
CA ARG A 70 18.12 3.71 -2.87
C ARG A 70 19.40 4.07 -2.10
N ARG A 71 19.28 4.86 -1.04
CA ARG A 71 20.43 5.28 -0.22
C ARG A 71 21.10 4.11 0.48
N ARG A 72 20.31 3.19 1.06
CA ARG A 72 20.82 1.95 1.66
C ARG A 72 21.68 1.14 0.69
N LYS A 73 21.23 0.98 -0.55
CA LYS A 73 22.00 0.29 -1.60
C LYS A 73 23.31 1.02 -1.93
N ALA A 74 23.27 2.36 -2.00
CA ALA A 74 24.45 3.16 -2.30
C ALA A 74 25.54 3.07 -1.20
N ILE A 75 25.14 3.05 0.07
CA ILE A 75 26.06 2.95 1.21
C ILE A 75 26.29 1.50 1.69
N ASN A 76 25.67 0.52 1.03
CA ASN A 76 25.67 -0.90 1.39
C ASN A 76 25.29 -1.18 2.87
N TYR A 77 24.24 -0.52 3.37
CA TYR A 77 23.79 -0.63 4.77
C TYR A 77 22.35 -1.14 4.88
N PHE A 78 22.19 -2.35 5.43
CA PHE A 78 20.90 -3.04 5.54
C PHE A 78 20.44 -3.34 6.97
N HIS A 79 21.17 -2.88 7.98
CA HIS A 79 20.73 -2.98 9.38
C HIS A 79 19.55 -2.02 9.64
N LYS A 80 18.77 -2.31 10.70
CA LYS A 80 17.63 -1.49 11.13
C LYS A 80 16.51 -1.34 10.08
N THR A 81 16.46 -2.24 9.09
CA THR A 81 15.41 -2.26 8.06
C THR A 81 14.02 -2.46 8.68
N ALA A 82 13.89 -3.24 9.75
CA ALA A 82 12.62 -3.41 10.44
C ALA A 82 12.16 -2.12 11.14
N GLU A 83 13.06 -1.40 11.79
CA GLU A 83 12.72 -0.17 12.52
C GLU A 83 12.41 1.00 11.57
N ILE A 84 13.09 1.08 10.43
CA ILE A 84 12.93 2.17 9.45
C ILE A 84 11.94 1.76 8.34
N ASP A 85 12.35 0.84 7.47
CA ASP A 85 11.64 0.54 6.22
C ASP A 85 10.26 -0.06 6.49
N ASN A 86 10.14 -0.99 7.45
CA ASN A 86 8.83 -1.58 7.76
C ASN A 86 7.89 -0.54 8.39
N THR A 87 8.38 0.36 9.25
CA THR A 87 7.56 1.40 9.87
C THR A 87 7.04 2.39 8.82
N VAL A 88 7.91 2.90 7.93
CA VAL A 88 7.52 3.78 6.82
C VAL A 88 6.53 3.07 5.88
N ARG A 89 6.81 1.81 5.54
CA ARG A 89 5.93 0.97 4.70
C ARG A 89 4.55 0.78 5.35
N ASN A 90 4.51 0.46 6.64
CA ASN A 90 3.27 0.22 7.37
C ASN A 90 2.45 1.51 7.51
N LYS A 91 3.10 2.66 7.71
CA LYS A 91 2.43 3.97 7.71
C LYS A 91 1.76 4.25 6.36
N ALA A 92 2.47 4.05 5.24
CA ALA A 92 1.90 4.20 3.90
C ALA A 92 0.70 3.25 3.66
N GLU A 93 0.83 1.97 4.05
CA GLU A 93 -0.27 1.00 3.95
C GLU A 93 -1.48 1.44 4.79
N ALA A 94 -1.25 1.87 6.03
CA ALA A 94 -2.31 2.32 6.92
C ALA A 94 -3.06 3.54 6.34
N LEU A 95 -2.34 4.49 5.73
CA LEU A 95 -2.94 5.64 5.07
C LEU A 95 -3.85 5.22 3.92
N TYR A 96 -3.35 4.36 3.02
CA TYR A 96 -4.17 3.81 1.94
C TYR A 96 -5.36 3.01 2.48
N ARG A 97 -5.18 2.18 3.51
CA ARG A 97 -6.23 1.39 4.14
C ARG A 97 -7.35 2.27 4.68
N ARG A 98 -7.00 3.32 5.46
CA ARG A 98 -7.97 4.30 5.96
C ARG A 98 -8.70 5.00 4.81
N CYS A 99 -7.99 5.35 3.73
CA CYS A 99 -8.59 5.97 2.56
C CYS A 99 -9.59 5.03 1.87
N THR A 100 -9.19 3.82 1.51
CA THR A 100 -10.06 2.83 0.85
C THR A 100 -11.24 2.40 1.70
N HIS A 101 -11.12 2.38 3.03
CA HIS A 101 -12.23 2.08 3.92
C HIS A 101 -13.30 3.19 3.92
N ARG A 102 -12.86 4.46 3.82
CA ARG A 102 -13.74 5.63 3.86
C ARG A 102 -14.34 5.95 2.48
N PHE A 103 -13.57 5.79 1.42
CA PHE A 103 -13.93 6.14 0.04
C PHE A 103 -13.92 4.87 -0.83
N GLN A 104 -14.87 3.97 -0.55
CA GLN A 104 -14.90 2.63 -1.13
C GLN A 104 -15.22 2.64 -2.63
N ASP A 105 -16.00 3.61 -3.08
CA ASP A 105 -16.43 3.86 -4.46
C ASP A 105 -15.26 4.18 -5.42
N ARG A 106 -14.12 4.62 -4.88
CA ARG A 106 -12.98 5.10 -5.66
C ARG A 106 -12.01 3.99 -6.07
N LEU A 107 -12.31 3.33 -7.20
CA LEU A 107 -11.47 2.25 -7.76
C LEU A 107 -10.01 2.69 -7.97
N ASP A 108 -9.77 3.93 -8.39
CA ASP A 108 -8.44 4.51 -8.58
C ASP A 108 -7.58 4.41 -7.31
N ILE A 109 -8.17 4.64 -6.13
CA ILE A 109 -7.47 4.58 -4.84
C ILE A 109 -7.15 3.12 -4.46
N TRP A 110 -8.06 2.19 -4.75
CA TRP A 110 -7.80 0.76 -4.55
C TRP A 110 -6.62 0.28 -5.39
N LEU A 111 -6.57 0.67 -6.66
CA LEU A 111 -5.48 0.32 -7.56
C LEU A 111 -4.15 0.94 -7.11
N LYS A 112 -4.15 2.19 -6.61
CA LYS A 112 -2.96 2.81 -5.98
C LYS A 112 -2.50 2.05 -4.72
N ARG A 113 -3.42 1.65 -3.85
CA ARG A 113 -3.11 0.83 -2.67
C ARG A 113 -2.51 -0.52 -3.07
N LEU A 114 -3.08 -1.15 -4.09
CA LEU A 114 -2.62 -2.44 -4.60
C LEU A 114 -1.23 -2.32 -5.23
N SER A 115 -0.99 -1.33 -6.07
CA SER A 115 0.32 -1.10 -6.70
C SER A 115 1.40 -0.84 -5.65
N PHE A 116 1.08 -0.10 -4.59
CA PHE A 116 1.95 0.06 -3.43
C PHE A 116 2.24 -1.27 -2.72
N ALA A 117 1.21 -2.09 -2.44
CA ALA A 117 1.39 -3.39 -1.78
C ALA A 117 2.27 -4.34 -2.60
N LYS A 118 2.09 -4.35 -3.94
CA LYS A 118 2.94 -5.09 -4.88
C LYS A 118 4.39 -4.59 -4.84
N TYR A 119 4.60 -3.27 -4.94
CA TYR A 119 5.92 -2.64 -4.84
C TYR A 119 6.62 -2.95 -3.50
N ALA A 120 5.88 -2.90 -2.40
CA ALA A 120 6.37 -3.16 -1.05
C ALA A 120 6.52 -4.67 -0.72
N LYS A 121 6.25 -5.55 -1.69
CA LYS A 121 6.29 -7.02 -1.57
C LYS A 121 5.38 -7.55 -0.44
N MET A 122 4.26 -6.89 -0.18
CA MET A 122 3.31 -7.25 0.86
C MET A 122 2.27 -8.25 0.32
N ARG A 123 2.71 -9.48 0.05
CA ARG A 123 1.93 -10.54 -0.60
C ARG A 123 0.56 -10.78 0.04
N LEU A 124 0.55 -11.08 1.34
CA LEU A 124 -0.69 -11.33 2.10
C LEU A 124 -1.61 -10.11 2.15
N THR A 125 -1.04 -8.90 2.22
CA THR A 125 -1.82 -7.67 2.19
C THR A 125 -2.44 -7.44 0.82
N ALA A 126 -1.72 -7.71 -0.27
CA ALA A 126 -2.25 -7.60 -1.62
C ALA A 126 -3.44 -8.56 -1.83
N SER A 127 -3.36 -9.81 -1.35
CA SER A 127 -4.49 -10.75 -1.36
C SER A 127 -5.70 -10.21 -0.61
N LYS A 128 -5.48 -9.70 0.61
CA LYS A 128 -6.56 -9.08 1.41
C LYS A 128 -7.16 -7.87 0.69
N ILE A 129 -6.34 -7.06 0.02
CA ILE A 129 -6.80 -5.92 -0.79
C ILE A 129 -7.66 -6.43 -1.94
N TYR A 130 -7.24 -7.45 -2.69
CA TYR A 130 -8.05 -8.06 -3.76
C TYR A 130 -9.39 -8.60 -3.24
N SER A 131 -9.40 -9.33 -2.13
CA SER A 131 -10.64 -9.84 -1.54
C SER A 131 -11.59 -8.72 -1.13
N SER A 132 -11.09 -7.62 -0.56
CA SER A 132 -11.91 -6.44 -0.23
C SER A 132 -12.36 -5.68 -1.48
N LEU A 133 -11.46 -5.53 -2.46
CA LEU A 133 -11.72 -4.85 -3.72
C LEU A 133 -12.85 -5.54 -4.49
N LEU A 134 -12.80 -6.86 -4.64
CA LEU A 134 -13.81 -7.64 -5.36
C LEU A 134 -15.19 -7.62 -4.68
N LYS A 135 -15.27 -7.39 -3.37
CA LYS A 135 -16.56 -7.20 -2.68
C LYS A 135 -17.25 -5.90 -3.09
N VAL A 136 -16.48 -4.85 -3.35
CA VAL A 136 -17.00 -3.52 -3.68
C VAL A 136 -17.11 -3.33 -5.20
N HIS A 137 -16.05 -3.71 -5.93
CA HIS A 137 -15.87 -3.48 -7.38
C HIS A 137 -15.95 -4.77 -8.21
N GLY A 138 -16.49 -5.87 -7.65
CA GLY A 138 -16.58 -7.16 -8.33
C GLY A 138 -17.51 -7.24 -9.55
N GLY A 139 -18.03 -6.09 -10.01
CA GLY A 139 -18.78 -5.97 -11.25
C GLY A 139 -17.92 -6.03 -12.52
N ASP A 140 -16.61 -5.80 -12.40
CA ASP A 140 -15.67 -5.89 -13.53
C ASP A 140 -14.94 -7.24 -13.57
N PRO A 141 -15.18 -8.09 -14.59
CA PRO A 141 -14.47 -9.36 -14.77
C PRO A 141 -12.94 -9.23 -14.84
N LYS A 142 -12.40 -8.09 -15.28
CA LYS A 142 -10.95 -7.87 -15.37
C LYS A 142 -10.29 -7.88 -14.00
N LEU A 143 -10.96 -7.33 -12.98
CA LEU A 143 -10.44 -7.34 -11.61
C LEU A 143 -10.35 -8.76 -11.04
N TRP A 144 -11.26 -9.65 -11.44
CA TRP A 144 -11.21 -11.06 -11.07
C TRP A 144 -10.04 -11.80 -11.73
N GLN A 145 -9.80 -11.55 -13.02
CA GLN A 145 -8.62 -12.08 -13.74
C GLN A 145 -7.33 -11.60 -13.10
N ASP A 146 -7.21 -10.30 -12.83
CA ASP A 146 -6.04 -9.71 -12.19
C ASP A 146 -5.78 -10.29 -10.80
N ALA A 147 -6.83 -10.55 -10.02
CA ALA A 147 -6.73 -11.17 -8.70
C ALA A 147 -6.27 -12.63 -8.80
N ALA A 148 -6.85 -13.41 -9.71
CA ALA A 148 -6.47 -14.81 -9.93
C ALA A 148 -5.02 -14.94 -10.41
N ASN A 149 -4.63 -14.11 -11.39
CA ASN A 149 -3.25 -14.05 -11.89
C ASN A 149 -2.26 -13.70 -10.78
N TRP A 150 -2.61 -12.78 -9.87
CA TRP A 150 -1.76 -12.46 -8.72
C TRP A 150 -1.60 -13.64 -7.76
N GLU A 151 -2.70 -14.33 -7.42
CA GLU A 151 -2.66 -15.49 -6.54
C GLU A 151 -1.81 -16.63 -7.13
N PHE A 152 -1.93 -16.87 -8.44
CA PHE A 152 -1.15 -17.90 -9.12
C PHE A 152 0.34 -17.52 -9.25
N THR A 153 0.63 -16.37 -9.86
CA THR A 153 2.01 -16.01 -10.22
C THR A 153 2.86 -15.58 -9.03
N VAL A 154 2.30 -14.84 -8.07
CA VAL A 154 3.07 -14.24 -6.97
C VAL A 154 2.90 -14.97 -5.65
N ASN A 155 1.67 -15.37 -5.31
CA ASN A 155 1.43 -16.14 -4.09
C ASN A 155 1.61 -17.65 -4.28
N ARG A 156 1.75 -18.12 -5.53
CA ARG A 156 1.90 -19.54 -5.88
C ARG A 156 0.77 -20.40 -5.32
N SER A 157 -0.45 -19.87 -5.32
CA SER A 157 -1.65 -20.57 -4.89
C SER A 157 -2.60 -20.77 -6.06
N ALA A 158 -2.41 -21.88 -6.78
CA ALA A 158 -3.33 -22.33 -7.82
C ALA A 158 -4.75 -22.57 -7.27
N VAL A 159 -4.85 -23.03 -6.01
CA VAL A 159 -6.13 -23.25 -5.31
C VAL A 159 -6.91 -21.94 -5.16
N ASN A 160 -6.26 -20.88 -4.66
CA ASN A 160 -6.91 -19.58 -4.49
C ASN A 160 -7.27 -18.96 -5.85
N ALA A 161 -6.37 -19.07 -6.83
CA ALA A 161 -6.62 -18.56 -8.18
C ALA A 161 -7.83 -19.24 -8.82
N ARG A 162 -7.91 -20.58 -8.75
CA ARG A 162 -9.06 -21.37 -9.24
C ARG A 162 -10.34 -20.98 -8.51
N ALA A 163 -10.31 -20.84 -7.19
CA ALA A 163 -11.48 -20.46 -6.41
C ALA A 163 -12.02 -19.07 -6.83
N LEU A 164 -11.13 -18.10 -7.05
CA LEU A 164 -11.52 -16.77 -7.55
C LEU A 164 -12.14 -16.83 -8.95
N LEU A 165 -11.56 -17.60 -9.87
CA LEU A 165 -12.08 -17.75 -11.23
C LEU A 165 -13.43 -18.47 -11.26
N GLN A 166 -13.60 -19.53 -10.47
CA GLN A 166 -14.87 -20.23 -10.33
C GLN A 166 -15.96 -19.31 -9.76
N GLN A 167 -15.64 -18.48 -8.78
CA GLN A 167 -16.56 -17.45 -8.27
C GLN A 167 -16.90 -16.42 -9.35
N ALA A 168 -15.92 -15.95 -10.11
CA ALA A 168 -16.11 -15.00 -11.20
C ALA A 168 -17.00 -15.59 -12.32
N LEU A 169 -16.78 -16.84 -12.72
CA LEU A 169 -17.55 -17.52 -13.76
C LEU A 169 -19.01 -17.76 -13.38
N ARG A 170 -19.30 -17.99 -12.09
CA ARG A 170 -20.71 -18.01 -11.61
C ARG A 170 -21.42 -16.67 -11.83
N ARG A 171 -20.69 -15.56 -11.74
CA ARG A 171 -21.22 -14.21 -11.96
C ARG A 171 -21.21 -13.78 -13.43
N PHE A 172 -20.22 -14.23 -14.19
CA PHE A 172 -19.97 -13.85 -15.58
C PHE A 172 -19.82 -15.10 -16.48
N PRO A 173 -20.88 -15.91 -16.64
CA PRO A 173 -20.79 -17.21 -17.31
C PRO A 173 -20.45 -17.11 -18.80
N GLN A 174 -20.67 -15.96 -19.44
CA GLN A 174 -20.38 -15.76 -20.86
C GLN A 174 -18.99 -15.15 -21.12
N ASN A 175 -18.21 -14.86 -20.07
CA ASN A 175 -16.93 -14.19 -20.24
C ASN A 175 -15.82 -15.18 -20.65
N ARG A 176 -15.52 -15.23 -21.95
CA ARG A 176 -14.47 -16.09 -22.52
C ARG A 176 -13.10 -15.91 -21.87
N HIS A 177 -12.72 -14.69 -21.48
CA HIS A 177 -11.40 -14.43 -20.92
C HIS A 177 -11.21 -15.12 -19.56
N LEU A 178 -12.25 -15.20 -18.72
CA LEU A 178 -12.18 -15.93 -17.45
C LEU A 178 -11.92 -17.43 -17.65
N TYR A 179 -12.49 -18.05 -18.70
CA TYR A 179 -12.21 -19.43 -19.05
C TYR A 179 -10.78 -19.64 -19.55
N LEU A 180 -10.27 -18.73 -20.38
CA LEU A 180 -8.88 -18.79 -20.83
C LEU A 180 -7.90 -18.68 -19.66
N THR A 181 -8.12 -17.73 -18.75
CA THR A 181 -7.29 -17.61 -17.54
C THR A 181 -7.40 -18.83 -16.64
N LEU A 182 -8.57 -19.49 -16.57
CA LEU A 182 -8.71 -20.74 -15.82
C LEU A 182 -7.90 -21.87 -16.45
N PHE A 183 -7.97 -22.00 -17.78
CA PHE A 183 -7.19 -22.98 -18.53
C PHE A 183 -5.68 -22.76 -18.37
N ASP A 184 -5.21 -21.51 -18.39
CA ASP A 184 -3.78 -21.18 -18.23
C ASP A 184 -3.21 -21.50 -16.82
N ILE A 185 -4.08 -21.63 -15.81
CA ILE A 185 -3.71 -21.85 -14.40
C ILE A 185 -3.80 -23.33 -13.99
N GLU A 186 -4.49 -24.16 -14.77
CA GLU A 186 -4.60 -25.61 -14.58
C GLU A 186 -3.40 -26.38 -15.15
#